data_AF-A0AAW5V032-F1
#
_entry.id   AF-A0AAW5V032-F1
#
_cell.length_a   1.000
_cell.length_b   1.000
_cell.length_c   1.000
_cell.angle_alpha   90.00
_cell.angle_beta   90.00
_cell.angle_gamma   90.00
#
_symmetry.space_group_name_H-M   'P 1'
#
loop_
_entity.id
_entity.type
_entity.pdbx_description
1 polymer ?
#
loop_
_entity_poly.entity_id
_entity_poly.type
_entity_poly.pdbx_seq_one_letter_code
_entity_poly.pdbx_strand_id
1 'polypeptide(L)'
;MFQKGQDIIWKSSLWVVLLFFISCTTSKPFQLTDVSPKYREYQGSDLDPHKTKDVVIPVTNNRKYDSFIEEAHRTIALLEFGENIALRADSKKTVGEAVDKEMQAAAYLEEDLPNVITRLPELIQTNQSLIDSTPNDFDGPTIGRVSRELGVILESLQQYSPKAIGIQNAIRNLRSDSNNYNQGRDIAEPETKTGTEDPILINTDTQTSKKPEQVTVKKEDSSNKISIKRLNRKSKVTGKATEQINELVKKEEDEVLSDEEKKDKEYTEQIRNGLVQVFRWEYYRKPKNLEKILATHPIPRVRSAAALALGRLKSGRVTLQSAIDKDGYQVRPAAYKALSDIGDKRSLTYFIAGTKAEDPEVIAVSFEGLGKTKDPAGRELILTQGIASEYVVIVSGALRGLAYHKLDADVEIFAKFLKSPEQEIKEAAIEALAIHGSRESLRILERVATEEPTLTMMAIDEISKNPSLSATFALIRLNESLTDEKFTKRIGEALLRRKAFGKYAIILIEDDYLRSEPNERSIPLSYIKNKEIGLILSETKKEFAVRIGEDIVTDKYIQMKMESTLPGARSAFVTGWVFYPKIDIIEVKQLGSDGNSGKYSQLKKGKHKNLFNPIEEIKVPRKE
;
A
#
# COMPACT_ATOMS: atom_id res chain seq x y z
N MET A 1 43.37 -37.34 53.73
CA MET A 1 42.24 -38.18 54.18
C MET A 1 41.10 -37.20 54.46
N PHE A 2 40.15 -36.92 53.56
CA PHE A 2 39.30 -37.83 52.82
C PHE A 2 39.01 -37.32 51.40
N GLN A 3 38.80 -38.30 50.54
CA GLN A 3 38.53 -38.25 49.11
C GLN A 3 37.02 -38.47 48.88
N LYS A 4 36.54 -38.00 47.72
CA LYS A 4 35.53 -38.62 46.83
C LYS A 4 34.04 -38.55 47.21
N GLY A 5 33.26 -38.19 46.20
CA GLY A 5 31.82 -38.41 46.13
C GLY A 5 31.12 -37.64 45.02
N GLN A 6 31.66 -37.66 43.78
CA GLN A 6 30.89 -37.33 42.59
C GLN A 6 29.92 -38.49 42.29
N ASP A 7 28.74 -38.10 41.80
CA ASP A 7 27.73 -38.86 41.08
C ASP A 7 26.62 -39.60 41.86
N ILE A 8 25.39 -39.25 41.43
CA ILE A 8 24.12 -40.01 41.43
C ILE A 8 23.14 -39.71 42.60
N ILE A 9 22.16 -38.85 42.29
CA ILE A 9 20.68 -38.99 42.41
C ILE A 9 20.07 -37.61 42.71
N TRP A 10 19.55 -36.93 41.68
CA TRP A 10 18.22 -36.28 41.69
C TRP A 10 17.87 -35.82 40.26
N LYS A 11 17.53 -36.80 39.42
CA LYS A 11 16.68 -36.62 38.24
C LYS A 11 15.28 -37.06 38.63
N SER A 12 14.43 -36.12 39.05
CA SER A 12 12.98 -36.30 39.08
C SER A 12 12.31 -34.99 39.50
N SER A 13 11.90 -34.18 38.54
CA SER A 13 10.80 -33.18 38.60
C SER A 13 11.04 -31.99 37.67
N LEU A 14 11.18 -32.20 36.37
CA LEU A 14 10.94 -31.12 35.40
C LEU A 14 10.49 -31.69 34.05
N TRP A 15 9.43 -32.48 34.09
CA TRP A 15 8.66 -32.89 32.91
C TRP A 15 7.19 -32.97 33.35
N VAL A 16 6.27 -32.54 32.48
CA VAL A 16 4.86 -32.16 32.74
C VAL A 16 4.78 -30.70 33.24
N VAL A 17 4.53 -29.66 32.44
CA VAL A 17 3.58 -29.46 31.34
C VAL A 17 4.19 -28.49 30.31
N LEU A 18 4.46 -28.97 29.10
CA LEU A 18 4.52 -28.10 27.90
C LEU A 18 4.19 -28.97 26.68
N LEU A 19 2.94 -29.46 26.70
CA LEU A 19 2.31 -30.12 25.57
C LEU A 19 1.42 -29.09 24.85
N PHE A 20 1.64 -29.02 23.54
CA PHE A 20 0.88 -28.33 22.48
C PHE A 20 0.96 -26.81 22.43
N PHE A 21 1.81 -26.29 21.52
CA PHE A 21 1.36 -25.67 20.26
C PHE A 21 2.52 -25.67 19.26
N ILE A 22 2.83 -26.85 18.70
CA ILE A 22 3.42 -26.88 17.35
C ILE A 22 2.24 -26.60 16.43
N SER A 23 2.09 -25.36 15.97
CA SER A 23 1.21 -25.07 14.84
C SER A 23 1.90 -25.61 13.58
N CYS A 24 1.75 -26.90 13.32
CA CYS A 24 1.92 -27.43 11.98
C CYS A 24 0.92 -26.68 11.09
N THR A 25 1.43 -25.76 10.26
CA THR A 25 0.60 -25.12 9.23
C THR A 25 0.48 -26.09 8.08
N THR A 26 -0.72 -26.61 7.86
CA THR A 26 -1.03 -27.43 6.68
C THR A 26 -1.54 -26.51 5.58
N SER A 27 -1.17 -26.78 4.33
CA SER A 27 -1.71 -26.11 3.15
C SER A 27 -2.26 -27.20 2.25
N LYS A 28 -3.49 -27.04 1.77
CA LYS A 28 -4.15 -28.09 0.99
C LYS A 28 -4.02 -27.73 -0.51
N PRO A 29 -3.53 -28.63 -1.37
CA PRO A 29 -3.64 -28.42 -2.81
C PRO A 29 -5.12 -28.30 -3.18
N PHE A 30 -5.45 -27.32 -4.00
CA PHE A 30 -6.81 -27.07 -4.47
C PHE A 30 -6.93 -27.54 -5.90
N GLN A 31 -7.94 -28.37 -6.14
CA GLN A 31 -8.18 -29.05 -7.40
C GLN A 31 -9.55 -28.67 -7.95
N LEU A 32 -9.74 -28.75 -9.27
CA LEU A 32 -11.04 -28.51 -9.89
C LEU A 32 -12.15 -29.42 -9.31
N THR A 33 -11.81 -30.64 -8.87
CA THR A 33 -12.74 -31.52 -8.16
C THR A 33 -13.15 -31.05 -6.77
N ASP A 34 -12.39 -30.15 -6.13
CA ASP A 34 -12.78 -29.50 -4.87
C ASP A 34 -13.88 -28.44 -5.09
N VAL A 35 -14.08 -27.98 -6.33
CA VAL A 35 -15.24 -27.14 -6.73
C VAL A 35 -16.49 -28.00 -6.84
N SER A 36 -16.42 -29.09 -7.61
CA SER A 36 -17.46 -30.11 -7.65
C SER A 36 -16.92 -31.43 -8.21
N PRO A 37 -17.33 -32.59 -7.66
CA PRO A 37 -16.93 -33.90 -8.20
C PRO A 37 -17.31 -34.12 -9.67
N LYS A 38 -18.32 -33.41 -10.19
CA LYS A 38 -18.75 -33.52 -11.58
C LYS A 38 -17.73 -32.98 -12.59
N TYR A 39 -16.74 -32.19 -12.14
CA TYR A 39 -15.67 -31.68 -13.00
C TYR A 39 -14.45 -32.60 -13.10
N ARG A 40 -14.52 -33.82 -12.53
CA ARG A 40 -13.41 -34.78 -12.49
C ARG A 40 -12.83 -35.11 -13.85
N GLU A 41 -13.65 -35.16 -14.89
CA GLU A 41 -13.21 -35.49 -16.26
C GLU A 41 -12.41 -34.34 -16.92
N TYR A 42 -12.53 -33.12 -16.38
CA TYR A 42 -11.82 -31.94 -16.87
C TYR A 42 -10.56 -31.63 -16.06
N GLN A 43 -10.37 -32.23 -14.88
CA GLN A 43 -9.16 -32.07 -14.05
C GLN A 43 -7.89 -32.45 -14.84
N GLY A 44 -6.91 -31.55 -14.91
CA GLY A 44 -5.66 -31.72 -15.66
C GLY A 44 -5.83 -31.72 -17.18
N SER A 45 -7.07 -31.57 -17.67
CA SER A 45 -7.33 -31.31 -19.09
C SER A 45 -6.91 -29.89 -19.42
N ASP A 46 -6.86 -29.61 -20.71
CA ASP A 46 -6.61 -28.27 -21.21
C ASP A 46 -7.71 -27.26 -20.81
N LEU A 47 -8.93 -27.74 -20.49
CA LEU A 47 -10.00 -26.91 -19.90
C LEU A 47 -9.79 -26.56 -18.42
N ASP A 48 -8.89 -27.26 -17.70
CA ASP A 48 -8.61 -26.99 -16.29
C ASP A 48 -7.79 -25.69 -16.13
N PRO A 49 -8.32 -24.64 -15.48
CA PRO A 49 -7.59 -23.40 -15.23
C PRO A 49 -6.36 -23.60 -14.33
N HIS A 50 -6.31 -24.70 -13.55
CA HIS A 50 -5.24 -24.99 -12.60
C HIS A 50 -4.21 -25.99 -13.14
N LYS A 51 -4.32 -26.43 -14.39
CA LYS A 51 -3.35 -27.38 -15.00
C LYS A 51 -1.89 -26.91 -14.93
N THR A 52 -1.67 -25.60 -15.06
CA THR A 52 -0.32 -24.99 -15.10
C THR A 52 0.00 -24.16 -13.86
N LYS A 53 -0.92 -24.14 -12.88
CA LYS A 53 -0.83 -23.32 -11.68
C LYS A 53 -1.15 -24.18 -10.46
N ASP A 54 -0.16 -24.39 -9.60
CA ASP A 54 -0.40 -25.05 -8.31
C ASP A 54 -1.15 -24.09 -7.37
N VAL A 55 -2.48 -24.24 -7.30
CA VAL A 55 -3.31 -23.48 -6.37
C VAL A 55 -3.29 -24.17 -5.02
N VAL A 56 -2.92 -23.44 -3.98
CA VAL A 56 -2.81 -23.97 -2.62
C VAL A 56 -3.59 -23.07 -1.67
N ILE A 57 -4.51 -23.67 -0.91
CA ILE A 57 -5.30 -22.94 0.09
C ILE A 57 -4.60 -23.00 1.46
N PRO A 58 -4.37 -21.85 2.13
CA PRO A 58 -3.81 -21.84 3.47
C PRO A 58 -4.84 -22.32 4.51
N VAL A 59 -4.44 -23.21 5.43
CA VAL A 59 -5.27 -23.61 6.59
C VAL A 59 -4.87 -22.78 7.80
N THR A 60 -5.83 -22.03 8.35
CA THR A 60 -5.59 -20.99 9.36
C THR A 60 -5.99 -21.42 10.77
N ASN A 61 -6.57 -22.63 10.91
CA ASN A 61 -7.13 -23.18 12.16
C ASN A 61 -8.23 -22.30 12.78
N ASN A 62 -8.79 -21.38 12.00
CA ASN A 62 -9.91 -20.53 12.39
C ASN A 62 -11.04 -20.75 11.40
N ARG A 63 -12.08 -21.45 11.88
CA ARG A 63 -13.23 -21.87 11.07
C ARG A 63 -13.89 -20.72 10.31
N LYS A 64 -13.87 -19.49 10.85
CA LYS A 64 -14.46 -18.31 10.20
C LYS A 64 -13.72 -17.94 8.90
N TYR A 65 -12.39 -17.97 8.91
CA TYR A 65 -11.58 -17.63 7.74
C TYR A 65 -11.47 -18.82 6.78
N ASP A 66 -11.25 -20.02 7.30
CA ASP A 66 -11.10 -21.23 6.49
C ASP A 66 -12.38 -21.50 5.65
N SER A 67 -13.58 -21.34 6.23
CA SER A 67 -14.83 -21.54 5.48
C SER A 67 -15.03 -20.51 4.37
N PHE A 68 -14.67 -19.25 4.64
CA PHE A 68 -14.81 -18.17 3.67
C PHE A 68 -13.79 -18.32 2.52
N ILE A 69 -12.53 -18.59 2.86
CA ILE A 69 -11.44 -18.78 1.90
C ILE A 69 -11.78 -19.94 0.96
N GLU A 70 -12.26 -21.07 1.48
CA GLU A 70 -12.70 -22.19 0.65
C GLU A 70 -13.86 -21.83 -0.30
N GLU A 71 -14.89 -21.12 0.20
CA GLU A 71 -16.03 -20.70 -0.63
C GLU A 71 -15.62 -19.73 -1.73
N ALA A 72 -14.69 -18.81 -1.43
CA ALA A 72 -14.19 -17.84 -2.38
C ALA A 72 -13.30 -18.47 -3.46
N HIS A 73 -12.43 -19.42 -3.09
CA HIS A 73 -11.63 -20.18 -4.06
C HIS A 73 -12.50 -21.03 -4.99
N ARG A 74 -13.55 -21.68 -4.47
CA ARG A 74 -14.53 -22.37 -5.33
C ARG A 74 -15.22 -21.44 -6.31
N THR A 75 -15.63 -20.26 -5.83
CA THR A 75 -16.28 -19.22 -6.65
C THR A 75 -15.37 -18.75 -7.78
N ILE A 76 -14.12 -18.41 -7.46
CA ILE A 76 -13.12 -17.94 -8.42
C ILE A 76 -12.81 -19.04 -9.44
N ALA A 77 -12.54 -20.26 -8.99
CA ALA A 77 -12.20 -21.38 -9.86
C ALA A 77 -13.33 -21.73 -10.85
N LEU A 78 -14.60 -21.61 -10.44
CA LEU A 78 -15.73 -21.82 -11.33
C LEU A 78 -15.82 -20.74 -12.42
N LEU A 79 -15.51 -19.48 -12.07
CA LEU A 79 -15.49 -18.37 -13.02
C LEU A 79 -14.30 -18.47 -13.99
N GLU A 80 -13.12 -18.84 -13.49
CA GLU A 80 -11.94 -19.15 -14.31
C GLU A 80 -12.20 -20.30 -15.27
N PHE A 81 -12.85 -21.37 -14.81
CA PHE A 81 -13.22 -22.51 -15.63
C PHE A 81 -14.18 -22.09 -16.75
N GLY A 82 -15.20 -21.27 -16.44
CA GLY A 82 -16.12 -20.72 -17.43
C GLY A 82 -15.45 -19.79 -18.44
N GLU A 83 -14.55 -18.91 -18.01
CA GLU A 83 -13.78 -18.03 -18.91
C GLU A 83 -12.88 -18.85 -19.85
N ASN A 84 -12.18 -19.87 -19.33
CA ASN A 84 -11.30 -20.73 -20.13
C ASN A 84 -12.09 -21.55 -21.17
N ILE A 85 -13.26 -22.08 -20.82
CA ILE A 85 -14.15 -22.77 -21.76
C ILE A 85 -14.62 -21.82 -22.86
N ALA A 86 -15.07 -20.62 -22.49
CA ALA A 86 -15.54 -19.64 -23.46
C ALA A 86 -14.45 -19.25 -24.46
N LEU A 87 -13.24 -18.95 -23.98
CA LEU A 87 -12.10 -18.56 -24.81
C LEU A 87 -11.66 -19.69 -25.75
N ARG A 88 -11.63 -20.93 -25.26
CA ARG A 88 -11.20 -22.08 -26.07
C ARG A 88 -12.21 -22.46 -27.12
N ALA A 89 -13.49 -22.39 -26.78
CA ALA A 89 -14.53 -22.66 -27.75
C ALA A 89 -14.57 -21.59 -28.84
N ASP A 90 -14.34 -20.32 -28.50
CA ASP A 90 -14.20 -19.24 -29.48
C ASP A 90 -12.97 -19.46 -30.38
N SER A 91 -11.81 -19.78 -29.79
CA SER A 91 -10.60 -20.12 -30.55
C SER A 91 -10.83 -21.28 -31.52
N LYS A 92 -11.48 -22.37 -31.08
CA LYS A 92 -11.79 -23.51 -31.95
C LYS A 92 -12.79 -23.15 -33.04
N LYS A 93 -13.81 -22.33 -32.74
CA LYS A 93 -14.75 -21.79 -33.73
C LYS A 93 -14.03 -21.04 -34.84
N THR A 94 -13.03 -20.21 -34.52
CA THR A 94 -12.27 -19.45 -35.53
C THR A 94 -11.46 -20.32 -36.49
N VAL A 95 -11.07 -21.53 -36.07
CA VAL A 95 -10.26 -22.47 -36.87
C VAL A 95 -11.11 -23.61 -37.46
N GLY A 96 -12.43 -23.62 -37.20
CA GLY A 96 -13.35 -24.64 -37.71
C GLY A 96 -13.24 -26.00 -37.00
N GLU A 97 -12.72 -26.04 -35.77
CA GLU A 97 -12.62 -27.26 -34.97
C GLU A 97 -13.91 -27.53 -34.17
N ALA A 98 -14.19 -28.81 -33.91
CA ALA A 98 -15.32 -29.23 -33.09
C ALA A 98 -15.11 -28.87 -31.60
N VAL A 99 -16.17 -28.37 -30.97
CA VAL A 99 -16.18 -27.88 -29.57
C VAL A 99 -16.97 -28.80 -28.62
N ASP A 100 -17.05 -30.10 -28.93
CA ASP A 100 -17.89 -31.05 -28.18
C ASP A 100 -17.56 -31.12 -26.68
N LYS A 101 -16.27 -31.05 -26.33
CA LYS A 101 -15.81 -31.10 -24.93
C LYS A 101 -16.15 -29.81 -24.17
N GLU A 102 -15.99 -28.67 -24.83
CA GLU A 102 -16.36 -27.35 -24.30
C GLU A 102 -17.87 -27.24 -24.11
N MET A 103 -18.66 -27.78 -25.04
CA MET A 103 -20.12 -27.84 -24.94
C MET A 103 -20.58 -28.75 -23.78
N GLN A 104 -19.95 -29.91 -23.59
CA GLN A 104 -20.24 -30.79 -22.46
C GLN A 104 -19.90 -30.13 -21.12
N ALA A 105 -18.77 -29.42 -21.04
CA ALA A 105 -18.38 -28.69 -19.83
C ALA A 105 -19.32 -27.49 -19.56
N ALA A 106 -19.74 -26.78 -20.60
CA ALA A 106 -20.69 -25.67 -20.53
C ALA A 106 -22.06 -26.09 -19.97
N ALA A 107 -22.51 -27.32 -20.25
CA ALA A 107 -23.78 -27.84 -19.72
C ALA A 107 -23.78 -27.92 -18.18
N TYR A 108 -22.66 -28.26 -17.56
CA TYR A 108 -22.53 -28.27 -16.10
C TYR A 108 -22.47 -26.85 -15.51
N LEU A 109 -21.87 -25.91 -16.23
CA LEU A 109 -21.73 -24.51 -15.81
C LEU A 109 -23.01 -23.70 -15.95
N GLU A 110 -23.89 -24.05 -16.89
CA GLU A 110 -25.19 -23.39 -17.05
C GLU A 110 -26.06 -23.52 -15.78
N GLU A 111 -25.92 -24.63 -15.06
CA GLU A 111 -26.59 -24.87 -13.77
C GLU A 111 -25.87 -24.15 -12.60
N ASP A 112 -24.54 -24.13 -12.59
CA ASP A 112 -23.77 -23.66 -11.42
C ASP A 112 -23.51 -22.14 -11.40
N LEU A 113 -23.25 -21.52 -12.56
CA LEU A 113 -22.89 -20.10 -12.65
C LEU A 113 -23.95 -19.14 -12.12
N PRO A 114 -25.27 -19.31 -12.35
CA PRO A 114 -26.27 -18.36 -11.86
C PRO A 114 -26.23 -18.16 -10.33
N ASN A 115 -26.03 -19.25 -9.58
CA ASN A 115 -25.96 -19.21 -8.11
C ASN A 115 -24.68 -18.52 -7.62
N VAL A 116 -23.56 -18.70 -8.33
CA VAL A 116 -22.29 -18.06 -7.98
C VAL A 116 -22.32 -16.56 -8.29
N ILE A 117 -22.88 -16.17 -9.43
CA ILE A 117 -22.96 -14.77 -9.87
C ILE A 117 -23.86 -13.96 -8.93
N THR A 118 -24.98 -14.52 -8.49
CA THR A 118 -25.90 -13.84 -7.56
C THR A 118 -25.29 -13.61 -6.18
N ARG A 119 -24.40 -14.49 -5.72
CA ARG A 119 -23.70 -14.37 -4.42
C ARG A 119 -22.45 -13.51 -4.48
N LEU A 120 -21.92 -13.22 -5.66
CA LEU A 120 -20.66 -12.51 -5.83
C LEU A 120 -20.57 -11.16 -5.08
N PRO A 121 -21.61 -10.30 -5.09
CA PRO A 121 -21.56 -9.03 -4.37
C PRO A 121 -21.48 -9.21 -2.84
N GLU A 122 -22.23 -10.18 -2.31
CA GLU A 122 -22.22 -10.53 -0.89
C GLU A 122 -20.84 -11.09 -0.48
N LEU A 123 -20.23 -11.90 -1.35
CA LEU A 123 -18.91 -12.48 -1.12
C LEU A 123 -17.81 -11.41 -1.08
N ILE A 124 -17.87 -10.42 -1.97
CA ILE A 124 -16.95 -9.27 -1.99
C ILE A 124 -17.10 -8.42 -0.72
N GLN A 125 -18.34 -8.12 -0.32
CA GLN A 125 -18.62 -7.36 0.89
C GLN A 125 -18.14 -8.11 2.15
N THR A 126 -18.36 -9.43 2.18
CA THR A 126 -17.89 -10.28 3.27
C THR A 126 -16.36 -10.31 3.33
N ASN A 127 -15.66 -10.41 2.19
CA ASN A 127 -14.20 -10.33 2.14
C ASN A 127 -13.68 -9.01 2.72
N GLN A 128 -14.24 -7.87 2.29
CA GLN A 128 -13.87 -6.55 2.80
C GLN A 128 -14.06 -6.46 4.32
N SER A 129 -15.19 -6.98 4.84
CA SER A 129 -15.43 -7.02 6.28
C SER A 129 -14.45 -7.93 7.05
N LEU A 130 -13.97 -9.01 6.41
CA LEU A 130 -12.98 -9.90 7.00
C LEU A 130 -11.60 -9.26 7.02
N ILE A 131 -11.20 -8.54 5.96
CA ILE A 131 -9.97 -7.74 5.93
C ILE A 131 -10.01 -6.67 7.03
N ASP A 132 -11.10 -5.92 7.13
CA ASP A 132 -11.28 -4.87 8.15
C ASP A 132 -11.29 -5.41 9.59
N SER A 133 -11.66 -6.69 9.77
CA SER A 133 -11.67 -7.36 11.07
C SER A 133 -10.44 -8.22 11.35
N THR A 134 -9.49 -8.32 10.41
CA THR A 134 -8.21 -8.99 10.67
C THR A 134 -7.32 -8.14 11.58
N PRO A 135 -6.80 -8.70 12.69
CA PRO A 135 -5.79 -8.01 13.50
C PRO A 135 -4.57 -7.68 12.65
N ASN A 136 -3.97 -6.51 12.88
CA ASN A 136 -2.78 -6.04 12.16
C ASN A 136 -1.62 -7.04 12.28
N ASP A 137 -0.67 -7.01 11.32
CA ASP A 137 0.48 -7.91 11.11
C ASP A 137 1.45 -8.12 12.32
N PHE A 138 1.11 -7.62 13.50
CA PHE A 138 1.85 -7.75 14.75
C PHE A 138 1.48 -8.99 15.60
N ASP A 139 0.42 -9.73 15.26
CA ASP A 139 -0.06 -10.88 16.05
C ASP A 139 0.46 -12.27 15.61
N GLY A 140 1.38 -12.32 14.62
CA GLY A 140 2.14 -13.53 14.27
C GLY A 140 2.00 -14.01 12.82
N PRO A 141 2.86 -14.96 12.39
CA PRO A 141 3.03 -15.35 10.97
C PRO A 141 1.82 -16.06 10.35
N THR A 142 0.86 -16.54 11.16
CA THR A 142 -0.37 -17.17 10.69
C THR A 142 -1.45 -16.14 10.29
N ILE A 143 -1.51 -15.00 10.97
CA ILE A 143 -2.51 -13.94 10.72
C ILE A 143 -2.15 -13.12 9.48
N GLY A 144 -0.86 -12.78 9.30
CA GLY A 144 -0.40 -12.10 8.08
C GLY A 144 -0.57 -12.92 6.79
N ARG A 145 -0.70 -14.26 6.88
CA ARG A 145 -1.05 -15.12 5.73
C ARG A 145 -2.53 -15.02 5.38
N VAL A 146 -3.42 -14.96 6.38
CA VAL A 146 -4.87 -14.79 6.17
C VAL A 146 -5.14 -13.45 5.49
N SER A 147 -4.54 -12.36 5.99
CA SER A 147 -4.73 -11.02 5.43
C SER A 147 -4.21 -10.93 3.99
N ARG A 148 -3.07 -11.57 3.68
CA ARG A 148 -2.58 -11.68 2.30
C ARG A 148 -3.53 -12.47 1.41
N GLU A 149 -4.00 -13.62 1.88
CA GLU A 149 -4.91 -14.48 1.12
C GLU A 149 -6.25 -13.78 0.83
N LEU A 150 -6.83 -13.13 1.84
CA LEU A 150 -8.05 -12.34 1.68
C LEU A 150 -7.86 -11.21 0.66
N GLY A 151 -6.68 -10.56 0.65
CA GLY A 151 -6.31 -9.57 -0.35
C GLY A 151 -6.27 -10.13 -1.78
N VAL A 152 -5.60 -11.28 -1.99
CA VAL A 152 -5.55 -11.96 -3.29
C VAL A 152 -6.95 -12.38 -3.75
N ILE A 153 -7.75 -12.93 -2.85
CA ILE A 153 -9.14 -13.30 -3.13
C ILE A 153 -9.95 -12.05 -3.52
N LEU A 154 -9.79 -10.92 -2.82
CA LEU A 154 -10.52 -9.69 -3.11
C LEU A 154 -10.19 -9.17 -4.52
N GLU A 155 -8.91 -9.17 -4.88
CA GLU A 155 -8.45 -8.78 -6.22
C GLU A 155 -9.08 -9.66 -7.31
N SER A 156 -9.03 -10.99 -7.14
CA SER A 156 -9.64 -11.94 -8.09
C SER A 156 -11.17 -11.77 -8.19
N LEU A 157 -11.87 -11.60 -7.07
CA LEU A 157 -13.32 -11.38 -7.09
C LEU A 157 -13.69 -10.06 -7.77
N GLN A 158 -12.92 -8.99 -7.56
CA GLN A 158 -13.11 -7.70 -8.22
C GLN A 158 -12.80 -7.77 -9.73
N GLN A 159 -11.79 -8.55 -10.13
CA GLN A 159 -11.47 -8.80 -11.53
C GLN A 159 -12.61 -9.55 -12.25
N TYR A 160 -13.18 -10.56 -11.61
CA TYR A 160 -14.22 -11.40 -12.22
C TYR A 160 -15.63 -10.80 -12.12
N SER A 161 -15.90 -9.94 -11.14
CA SER A 161 -17.21 -9.29 -10.96
C SER A 161 -17.80 -8.62 -12.21
N PRO A 162 -17.08 -7.74 -12.93
CA PRO A 162 -17.60 -7.12 -14.14
C PRO A 162 -17.71 -8.10 -15.32
N LYS A 163 -16.93 -9.19 -15.32
CA LYS A 163 -16.91 -10.20 -16.39
C LYS A 163 -17.96 -11.30 -16.22
N ALA A 164 -18.45 -11.53 -15.00
CA ALA A 164 -19.20 -12.72 -14.64
C ALA A 164 -20.48 -12.93 -15.49
N ILE A 165 -21.22 -11.86 -15.77
CA ILE A 165 -22.39 -11.88 -16.65
C ILE A 165 -21.99 -12.20 -18.10
N GLY A 166 -20.86 -11.66 -18.56
CA GLY A 166 -20.31 -11.96 -19.89
C GLY A 166 -19.94 -13.43 -20.03
N ILE A 167 -19.28 -14.01 -19.02
CA ILE A 167 -18.93 -15.44 -18.96
C ILE A 167 -20.21 -16.29 -19.01
N GLN A 168 -21.22 -15.97 -18.20
CA GLN A 168 -22.51 -16.69 -18.20
C GLN A 168 -23.19 -16.67 -19.58
N ASN A 169 -23.22 -15.50 -20.23
CA ASN A 169 -23.80 -15.37 -21.56
C ASN A 169 -23.02 -16.16 -22.61
N ALA A 170 -21.69 -16.15 -22.55
CA ALA A 170 -20.84 -16.93 -23.46
C ALA A 170 -21.09 -18.44 -23.31
N ILE A 171 -21.17 -18.94 -22.07
CA ILE A 171 -21.50 -20.34 -21.77
C ILE A 171 -22.90 -20.71 -22.26
N ARG A 172 -23.90 -19.83 -22.07
CA ARG A 172 -25.26 -20.06 -22.57
C ARG A 172 -25.32 -20.09 -24.11
N ASN A 173 -24.60 -19.18 -24.77
CA ASN A 173 -24.57 -19.07 -26.23
C ASN A 173 -23.85 -20.26 -26.89
N LEU A 174 -22.82 -20.80 -26.23
CA LEU A 174 -22.16 -22.04 -26.65
C LEU A 174 -23.12 -23.22 -26.81
N ARG A 175 -24.19 -23.27 -26.00
CA ARG A 175 -25.23 -24.29 -26.10
C ARG A 175 -26.29 -23.93 -27.15
N SER A 176 -26.69 -22.66 -27.29
CA SER A 176 -27.69 -22.26 -28.29
C SER A 176 -27.22 -22.49 -29.72
N ASP A 177 -25.91 -22.48 -29.95
CA ASP A 177 -25.30 -22.75 -31.26
C ASP A 177 -25.31 -24.24 -31.65
N SER A 178 -25.67 -25.15 -30.73
CA SER A 178 -25.72 -26.60 -31.00
C SER A 178 -26.66 -26.99 -32.15
N ASN A 179 -27.68 -26.18 -32.46
CA ASN A 179 -28.58 -26.41 -33.59
C ASN A 179 -28.07 -25.87 -34.94
N ASN A 180 -26.95 -25.14 -34.97
CA ASN A 180 -26.41 -24.54 -36.20
C ASN A 180 -25.12 -25.19 -36.71
N TYR A 181 -24.59 -26.23 -36.05
CA TYR A 181 -23.35 -26.90 -36.47
C TYR A 181 -23.46 -27.80 -37.71
N ASN A 182 -24.63 -27.90 -38.35
CA ASN A 182 -24.82 -28.72 -39.54
C ASN A 182 -25.06 -27.95 -40.85
N GLN A 183 -24.98 -26.62 -40.88
CA GLN A 183 -25.12 -25.89 -42.14
C GLN A 183 -24.07 -24.78 -42.26
N GLY A 184 -23.07 -25.05 -43.10
CA GLY A 184 -22.19 -24.01 -43.62
C GLY A 184 -23.00 -22.91 -44.27
N ARG A 185 -22.67 -21.66 -43.94
CA ARG A 185 -23.07 -20.47 -44.68
C ARG A 185 -21.91 -19.49 -44.74
N ASP A 186 -21.31 -19.48 -45.93
CA ASP A 186 -21.05 -18.31 -46.76
C ASP A 186 -20.41 -17.09 -46.09
N ILE A 187 -19.10 -17.01 -46.28
CA ILE A 187 -18.30 -15.79 -46.16
C ILE A 187 -18.72 -14.85 -47.30
N ALA A 188 -19.29 -13.70 -46.95
CA ALA A 188 -19.54 -12.60 -47.88
C ALA A 188 -18.22 -11.89 -48.24
N GLU A 189 -18.13 -11.53 -49.52
CA GLU A 189 -16.98 -11.03 -50.28
C GLU A 189 -16.42 -9.67 -49.82
N PRO A 190 -15.13 -9.37 -50.10
CA PRO A 190 -14.65 -8.01 -50.25
C PRO A 190 -14.78 -7.55 -51.71
N GLU A 191 -15.50 -6.45 -51.95
CA GLU A 191 -15.55 -5.80 -53.27
C GLU A 191 -14.16 -5.26 -53.68
N THR A 192 -13.63 -5.70 -54.82
CA THR A 192 -12.75 -4.86 -55.66
C THR A 192 -12.95 -5.14 -57.14
N LYS A 193 -12.90 -4.05 -57.90
CA LYS A 193 -13.31 -3.86 -59.29
C LYS A 193 -12.49 -4.65 -60.33
N THR A 194 -13.21 -5.15 -61.34
CA THR A 194 -12.89 -5.28 -62.79
C THR A 194 -11.42 -5.02 -63.19
N GLY A 195 -10.66 -5.90 -63.83
CA GLY A 195 -10.98 -6.94 -64.82
C GLY A 195 -10.24 -6.60 -66.13
N THR A 196 -9.34 -7.47 -66.61
CA THR A 196 -9.13 -7.89 -68.03
C THR A 196 -7.75 -8.53 -68.28
N GLU A 197 -7.82 -9.75 -68.84
CA GLU A 197 -6.98 -10.36 -69.89
C GLU A 197 -5.53 -10.83 -69.61
N ASP A 198 -5.36 -12.16 -69.64
CA ASP A 198 -4.17 -12.96 -69.99
C ASP A 198 -3.70 -12.66 -71.44
N PRO A 199 -2.43 -12.91 -71.90
CA PRO A 199 -1.74 -14.19 -71.70
C PRO A 199 -0.17 -14.25 -71.70
N ILE A 200 0.33 -15.35 -71.12
CA ILE A 200 1.41 -16.29 -71.54
C ILE A 200 2.73 -15.72 -72.11
N LEU A 201 3.89 -16.13 -71.55
CA LEU A 201 5.11 -16.54 -72.29
C LEU A 201 6.11 -17.35 -71.42
N ILE A 202 6.15 -18.67 -71.68
CA ILE A 202 7.29 -19.61 -71.89
C ILE A 202 8.55 -19.55 -70.98
N ASN A 203 8.73 -20.69 -70.27
CA ASN A 203 9.94 -21.45 -69.87
C ASN A 203 11.36 -20.92 -70.15
N THR A 204 12.27 -21.13 -69.17
CA THR A 204 13.48 -21.98 -69.34
C THR A 204 14.21 -22.31 -68.02
N ASP A 205 14.41 -23.61 -67.82
CA ASP A 205 15.60 -24.36 -67.35
C ASP A 205 16.27 -24.16 -65.96
N THR A 206 16.07 -25.20 -65.13
CA THR A 206 17.04 -26.09 -64.43
C THR A 206 18.48 -25.68 -64.10
N GLN A 207 18.88 -25.92 -62.83
CA GLN A 207 20.10 -26.66 -62.36
C GLN A 207 20.02 -26.86 -60.81
N THR A 208 19.81 -28.09 -60.29
CA THR A 208 20.79 -29.00 -59.62
C THR A 208 21.74 -28.33 -58.59
N SER A 209 22.05 -28.84 -57.38
CA SER A 209 21.74 -30.08 -56.64
C SER A 209 22.40 -30.06 -55.22
N LYS A 210 21.83 -30.87 -54.30
CA LYS A 210 22.43 -31.68 -53.20
C LYS A 210 22.68 -31.17 -51.75
N LYS A 211 21.92 -31.86 -50.86
CA LYS A 211 22.22 -32.51 -49.53
C LYS A 211 22.39 -31.64 -48.27
N PRO A 212 22.07 -32.15 -47.04
CA PRO A 212 22.08 -33.54 -46.53
C PRO A 212 20.70 -34.09 -46.08
N GLU A 213 20.36 -35.39 -46.21
CA GLU A 213 20.76 -36.58 -45.42
C GLU A 213 19.94 -36.78 -44.12
N GLN A 214 18.85 -37.58 -44.22
CA GLN A 214 18.52 -38.83 -43.47
C GLN A 214 18.23 -38.64 -41.96
N VAL A 215 17.10 -39.11 -41.40
CA VAL A 215 16.74 -40.54 -41.26
C VAL A 215 15.20 -40.74 -41.18
N THR A 216 14.78 -41.81 -41.84
CA THR A 216 13.45 -42.41 -41.99
C THR A 216 12.89 -43.12 -40.75
N VAL A 217 11.56 -43.03 -40.65
CA VAL A 217 10.57 -43.77 -39.84
C VAL A 217 10.57 -45.29 -40.08
N LYS A 218 10.25 -46.09 -39.04
CA LYS A 218 9.46 -47.36 -39.08
C LYS A 218 8.78 -47.56 -37.71
N LYS A 219 7.46 -47.41 -37.59
CA LYS A 219 6.32 -48.38 -37.72
C LYS A 219 6.12 -49.36 -36.55
N GLU A 220 4.98 -49.15 -35.88
CA GLU A 220 4.03 -50.02 -35.15
C GLU A 220 4.35 -51.52 -34.98
N ASP A 221 4.16 -52.09 -33.77
CA ASP A 221 2.86 -52.67 -33.37
C ASP A 221 2.80 -53.28 -31.94
N SER A 222 1.64 -53.11 -31.30
CA SER A 222 0.95 -54.02 -30.37
C SER A 222 1.47 -54.36 -28.94
N SER A 223 0.57 -54.05 -28.00
CA SER A 223 0.24 -54.77 -26.75
C SER A 223 1.21 -54.71 -25.55
N ASN A 224 0.81 -53.95 -24.52
CA ASN A 224 1.11 -54.31 -23.15
C ASN A 224 -0.18 -54.25 -22.32
N LYS A 225 -0.83 -55.41 -22.16
CA LYS A 225 -1.90 -55.64 -21.19
C LYS A 225 -1.35 -55.34 -19.79
N ILE A 226 -1.96 -54.40 -19.07
CA ILE A 226 -1.68 -54.20 -17.65
C ILE A 226 -2.16 -55.44 -16.90
N SER A 227 -1.24 -56.19 -16.30
CA SER A 227 -1.58 -57.28 -15.38
C SER A 227 -1.72 -56.73 -13.95
N ILE A 228 -2.91 -56.87 -13.38
CA ILE A 228 -3.15 -56.52 -11.96
C ILE A 228 -2.85 -57.77 -11.13
N LYS A 229 -1.66 -57.83 -10.53
CA LYS A 229 -1.38 -58.78 -9.44
C LYS A 229 -1.82 -58.17 -8.11
N ARG A 230 -2.76 -58.81 -7.41
CA ARG A 230 -3.02 -58.52 -6.00
C ARG A 230 -1.79 -58.92 -5.19
N LEU A 231 -1.12 -57.94 -4.58
CA LEU A 231 -0.09 -58.22 -3.58
C LEU A 231 -0.73 -58.76 -2.30
N ASN A 232 -0.13 -59.82 -1.76
CA ASN A 232 -0.49 -60.38 -0.46
C ASN A 232 -0.25 -59.34 0.64
N ARG A 233 -1.27 -59.11 1.48
CA ARG A 233 -1.17 -58.30 2.69
C ARG A 233 -0.09 -58.88 3.61
N LYS A 234 1.06 -58.21 3.72
CA LYS A 234 2.06 -58.53 4.75
C LYS A 234 1.65 -57.85 6.06
N SER A 235 1.51 -58.71 7.06
CA SER A 235 1.62 -58.55 8.52
C SER A 235 1.57 -57.16 9.16
N LYS A 236 0.76 -57.07 10.23
CA LYS A 236 0.71 -56.04 11.28
C LYS A 236 2.05 -55.30 11.44
N VAL A 237 2.04 -54.00 11.12
CA VAL A 237 3.12 -53.07 11.41
C VAL A 237 3.07 -52.72 12.89
N THR A 238 4.07 -53.17 13.65
CA THR A 238 4.33 -52.74 15.02
C THR A 238 5.51 -51.76 14.99
N GLY A 239 5.21 -50.46 15.00
CA GLY A 239 6.20 -49.38 15.07
C GLY A 239 5.48 -48.03 15.19
N LYS A 240 6.05 -47.09 15.96
CA LYS A 240 5.45 -45.76 16.14
C LYS A 240 5.56 -44.95 14.85
N ALA A 241 4.43 -44.38 14.41
CA ALA A 241 4.30 -43.61 13.17
C ALA A 241 5.35 -42.48 13.02
N THR A 242 5.87 -41.94 14.12
CA THR A 242 6.89 -40.90 14.14
C THR A 242 8.24 -41.34 13.56
N GLU A 243 8.62 -42.60 13.73
CA GLU A 243 9.91 -43.09 13.21
C GLU A 243 9.84 -43.30 11.70
N GLN A 244 8.71 -43.79 11.19
CA GLN A 244 8.48 -43.97 9.76
C GLN A 244 8.33 -42.63 9.01
N ILE A 245 7.71 -41.63 9.63
CA ILE A 245 7.62 -40.27 9.05
C ILE A 245 9.01 -39.63 8.97
N ASN A 246 9.83 -39.75 10.01
CA ASN A 246 11.20 -39.22 9.98
C ASN A 246 12.09 -39.95 8.95
N GLU A 247 11.86 -41.25 8.73
CA GLU A 247 12.59 -42.04 7.74
C GLU A 247 12.14 -41.75 6.29
N LEU A 248 10.85 -41.41 6.09
CA LEU A 248 10.30 -40.97 4.81
C LEU A 248 10.71 -39.53 4.47
N VAL A 249 10.67 -38.61 5.44
CA VAL A 249 11.16 -37.22 5.28
C VAL A 249 12.66 -37.21 4.96
N LYS A 250 13.45 -38.05 5.63
CA LYS A 250 14.88 -38.23 5.26
C LYS A 250 15.06 -38.76 3.84
N LYS A 251 14.21 -39.68 3.39
CA LYS A 251 14.28 -40.23 2.02
C LYS A 251 13.84 -39.25 0.94
N GLU A 252 12.91 -38.33 1.23
CA GLU A 252 12.52 -37.24 0.32
C GLU A 252 13.54 -36.09 0.32
N GLU A 253 14.21 -35.80 1.44
CA GLU A 253 15.34 -34.86 1.48
C GLU A 253 16.59 -35.39 0.74
N ASP A 254 16.70 -36.71 0.59
CA ASP A 254 17.74 -37.40 -0.18
C ASP A 254 17.39 -37.55 -1.68
N GLU A 255 16.25 -37.02 -2.17
CA GLU A 255 16.09 -36.78 -3.62
C GLU A 255 17.15 -35.75 -4.03
N VAL A 256 18.12 -36.22 -4.81
CA VAL A 256 19.43 -35.62 -5.02
C VAL A 256 19.28 -34.26 -5.71
N LEU A 257 19.04 -33.19 -4.94
CA LEU A 257 19.25 -31.81 -5.37
C LEU A 257 20.65 -31.74 -5.98
N SER A 258 20.73 -31.17 -7.18
CA SER A 258 22.02 -30.88 -7.81
C SER A 258 22.88 -30.05 -6.86
N ASP A 259 24.20 -30.20 -6.94
CA ASP A 259 25.13 -29.39 -6.12
C ASP A 259 24.92 -27.88 -6.34
N GLU A 260 24.38 -27.48 -7.50
CA GLU A 260 23.96 -26.11 -7.79
C GLU A 260 22.70 -25.71 -7.01
N GLU A 261 21.65 -26.56 -7.02
CA GLU A 261 20.41 -26.29 -6.30
C GLU A 261 20.59 -26.26 -4.78
N LYS A 262 21.51 -27.08 -4.25
CA LYS A 262 21.91 -27.04 -2.83
C LYS A 262 22.58 -25.71 -2.48
N LYS A 263 23.49 -25.22 -3.32
CA LYS A 263 24.16 -23.92 -3.12
C LYS A 263 23.19 -22.76 -3.21
N ASP A 264 22.23 -22.80 -4.14
CA ASP A 264 21.21 -21.76 -4.28
C ASP A 264 20.26 -21.73 -3.09
N LYS A 265 19.87 -22.90 -2.58
CA LYS A 265 19.09 -23.02 -1.35
C LYS A 265 19.86 -22.47 -0.15
N GLU A 266 21.13 -22.82 0.01
CA GLU A 266 21.98 -22.32 1.09
C GLU A 266 22.15 -20.80 1.01
N TYR A 267 22.45 -20.26 -0.18
CA TYR A 267 22.57 -18.82 -0.40
C TYR A 267 21.26 -18.08 -0.06
N THR A 268 20.11 -18.65 -0.45
CA THR A 268 18.79 -18.12 -0.13
C THR A 268 18.51 -18.13 1.38
N GLU A 269 18.91 -19.20 2.07
CA GLU A 269 18.79 -19.29 3.53
C GLU A 269 19.70 -18.29 4.24
N GLN A 270 20.94 -18.08 3.76
CA GLN A 270 21.83 -17.06 4.27
C GLN A 270 21.26 -15.65 4.11
N ILE A 271 20.62 -15.34 2.96
CA ILE A 271 19.89 -14.08 2.77
C ILE A 271 18.76 -13.96 3.79
N ARG A 272 17.90 -14.98 3.90
CA ARG A 272 16.74 -14.97 4.79
C ARG A 272 17.16 -14.73 6.23
N ASN A 273 18.16 -15.48 6.70
CA ASN A 273 18.69 -15.37 8.05
C ASN A 273 19.33 -14.00 8.28
N GLY A 274 20.10 -13.49 7.31
CA GLY A 274 20.70 -12.15 7.37
C GLY A 274 19.65 -11.04 7.45
N LEU A 275 18.60 -11.09 6.63
CA LEU A 275 17.51 -10.10 6.64
C LEU A 275 16.71 -10.16 7.94
N VAL A 276 16.42 -11.35 8.46
CA VAL A 276 15.76 -11.51 9.78
C VAL A 276 16.61 -10.87 10.88
N GLN A 277 17.94 -11.01 10.84
CA GLN A 277 18.81 -10.33 11.79
C GLN A 277 18.74 -8.81 11.65
N VAL A 278 18.76 -8.28 10.42
CA VAL A 278 18.61 -6.84 10.16
C VAL A 278 17.30 -6.32 10.77
N PHE A 279 16.16 -6.94 10.45
CA PHE A 279 14.86 -6.52 11.00
C PHE A 279 14.80 -6.63 12.51
N ARG A 280 15.37 -7.70 13.09
CA ARG A 280 15.48 -7.87 14.53
C ARG A 280 16.24 -6.70 15.17
N TRP A 281 17.40 -6.34 14.62
CA TRP A 281 18.22 -5.26 15.18
C TRP A 281 17.65 -3.87 14.92
N GLU A 282 16.94 -3.67 13.82
CA GLU A 282 16.16 -2.47 13.55
C GLU A 282 15.04 -2.29 14.59
N TYR A 283 14.24 -3.35 14.82
CA TYR A 283 13.17 -3.38 15.81
C TYR A 283 13.67 -3.06 17.22
N TYR A 284 14.76 -3.72 17.66
CA TYR A 284 15.37 -3.46 18.97
C TYR A 284 16.24 -2.19 19.01
N ARG A 285 16.30 -1.42 17.91
CA ARG A 285 17.07 -0.18 17.76
C ARG A 285 18.54 -0.34 18.21
N LYS A 286 19.21 -1.40 17.73
CA LYS A 286 20.62 -1.72 18.03
C LYS A 286 21.54 -1.40 16.84
N PRO A 287 21.93 -0.14 16.63
CA PRO A 287 22.68 0.28 15.45
C PRO A 287 24.06 -0.39 15.33
N LYS A 288 24.76 -0.64 16.45
CA LYS A 288 26.07 -1.32 16.42
C LYS A 288 26.03 -2.70 15.76
N ASN A 289 24.93 -3.43 15.92
CA ASN A 289 24.77 -4.74 15.29
C ASN A 289 24.52 -4.60 13.79
N LEU A 290 23.75 -3.59 13.38
CA LEU A 290 23.54 -3.26 11.97
C LEU A 290 24.83 -2.77 11.30
N GLU A 291 25.64 -1.97 12.00
CA GLU A 291 26.96 -1.54 11.54
C GLU A 291 27.89 -2.75 11.32
N LYS A 292 27.86 -3.73 12.23
CA LYS A 292 28.60 -4.98 12.07
C LYS A 292 28.13 -5.75 10.82
N ILE A 293 26.81 -5.90 10.64
CA ILE A 293 26.25 -6.58 9.46
C ILE A 293 26.66 -5.86 8.17
N LEU A 294 26.54 -4.52 8.13
CA LEU A 294 26.97 -3.71 7.00
C LEU A 294 28.47 -3.86 6.71
N ALA A 295 29.31 -4.00 7.73
CA ALA A 295 30.76 -4.12 7.54
C ALA A 295 31.21 -5.54 7.12
N THR A 296 30.54 -6.59 7.61
CA THR A 296 31.10 -7.96 7.54
C THR A 296 30.24 -8.99 6.81
N HIS A 297 28.95 -8.73 6.55
CA HIS A 297 28.09 -9.76 5.97
C HIS A 297 28.50 -10.07 4.52
N PRO A 298 28.68 -11.34 4.12
CA PRO A 298 29.20 -11.68 2.78
C PRO A 298 28.24 -11.25 1.66
N ILE A 299 26.94 -11.28 1.92
CA ILE A 299 25.91 -11.01 0.91
C ILE A 299 25.58 -9.52 0.83
N PRO A 300 25.79 -8.86 -0.34
CA PRO A 300 25.55 -7.43 -0.52
C PRO A 300 24.11 -7.03 -0.23
N ARG A 301 23.12 -7.84 -0.62
CA ARG A 301 21.70 -7.56 -0.36
C ARG A 301 21.39 -7.38 1.13
N VAL A 302 22.03 -8.16 1.99
CA VAL A 302 21.88 -8.04 3.46
C VAL A 302 22.60 -6.79 3.97
N ARG A 303 23.77 -6.46 3.40
CA ARG A 303 24.48 -5.20 3.71
C ARG A 303 23.65 -3.97 3.32
N SER A 304 23.05 -3.95 2.13
CA SER A 304 22.15 -2.87 1.69
C SER A 304 20.95 -2.72 2.64
N ALA A 305 20.35 -3.83 3.08
CA ALA A 305 19.27 -3.79 4.06
C ALA A 305 19.74 -3.20 5.41
N ALA A 306 20.93 -3.58 5.87
CA ALA A 306 21.52 -3.01 7.09
C ALA A 306 21.81 -1.51 6.95
N ALA A 307 22.30 -1.06 5.78
CA ALA A 307 22.50 0.36 5.49
C ALA A 307 21.20 1.15 5.58
N LEU A 308 20.12 0.69 4.92
CA LEU A 308 18.82 1.35 4.99
C LEU A 308 18.26 1.39 6.41
N ALA A 309 18.38 0.30 7.17
CA ALA A 309 17.96 0.25 8.58
C ALA A 309 18.73 1.27 9.43
N LEU A 310 20.05 1.43 9.21
CA LEU A 310 20.86 2.46 9.87
C LEU A 310 20.37 3.88 9.54
N GLY A 311 19.99 4.13 8.28
CA GLY A 311 19.38 5.39 7.84
C GLY A 311 18.08 5.70 8.58
N ARG A 312 17.16 4.73 8.69
CA ARG A 312 15.90 4.89 9.44
C ARG A 312 16.12 5.12 10.94
N LEU A 313 17.14 4.46 11.51
CA LEU A 313 17.57 4.68 12.90
C LEU A 313 18.41 5.95 13.10
N LYS A 314 18.71 6.70 12.03
CA LYS A 314 19.54 7.90 12.04
C LYS A 314 20.91 7.66 12.71
N SER A 315 21.55 6.52 12.42
CA SER A 315 22.77 6.04 13.09
C SER A 315 23.81 5.48 12.11
N GLY A 316 25.05 5.25 12.55
CA GLY A 316 26.06 4.53 11.75
C GLY A 316 26.71 5.32 10.62
N ARG A 317 26.73 6.66 10.69
CA ARG A 317 27.32 7.57 9.68
C ARG A 317 28.68 7.10 9.15
N VAL A 318 29.62 6.79 10.05
CA VAL A 318 31.00 6.41 9.67
C VAL A 318 31.03 5.09 8.89
N THR A 319 30.23 4.12 9.33
CA THR A 319 30.14 2.80 8.68
C THR A 319 29.47 2.92 7.31
N LEU A 320 28.47 3.79 7.16
CA LEU A 320 27.86 4.11 5.87
C LEU A 320 28.84 4.80 4.92
N GLN A 321 29.63 5.77 5.41
CA GLN A 321 30.71 6.39 4.64
C GLN A 321 31.73 5.34 4.17
N SER A 322 32.16 4.45 5.06
CA SER A 322 33.05 3.34 4.67
C SER A 322 32.41 2.37 3.67
N ALA A 323 31.09 2.18 3.71
CA ALA A 323 30.38 1.34 2.73
C ALA A 323 30.30 2.03 1.36
N ILE A 324 30.16 3.35 1.31
CA ILE A 324 30.25 4.12 0.07
C ILE A 324 31.64 3.95 -0.56
N ASP A 325 32.69 4.02 0.26
CA ASP A 325 34.08 3.97 -0.21
C ASP A 325 34.54 2.57 -0.67
N LYS A 326 34.06 1.51 0.00
CA LYS A 326 34.62 0.15 -0.16
C LYS A 326 33.68 -0.86 -0.81
N ASP A 327 32.38 -0.61 -0.82
CA ASP A 327 31.39 -1.59 -1.27
C ASP A 327 31.02 -1.43 -2.75
N GLY A 328 30.34 -2.44 -3.30
CA GLY A 328 29.95 -2.50 -4.70
C GLY A 328 28.66 -1.74 -5.04
N TYR A 329 28.31 -1.73 -6.32
CA TYR A 329 27.15 -1.04 -6.88
C TYR A 329 25.80 -1.40 -6.21
N GLN A 330 25.67 -2.58 -5.60
CA GLN A 330 24.44 -2.99 -4.91
C GLN A 330 24.25 -2.33 -3.54
N VAL A 331 25.33 -1.90 -2.87
CA VAL A 331 25.28 -1.36 -1.50
C VAL A 331 25.44 0.16 -1.49
N ARG A 332 26.23 0.72 -2.41
CA ARG A 332 26.49 2.17 -2.45
C ARG A 332 25.23 3.02 -2.52
N PRO A 333 24.22 2.76 -3.38
CA PRO A 333 23.00 3.56 -3.41
C PRO A 333 22.23 3.52 -2.09
N ALA A 334 22.15 2.33 -1.46
CA ALA A 334 21.52 2.18 -0.15
C ALA A 334 22.28 2.95 0.94
N ALA A 335 23.61 2.97 0.88
CA ALA A 335 24.45 3.72 1.82
C ALA A 335 24.29 5.24 1.63
N TYR A 336 24.24 5.74 0.39
CA TYR A 336 23.96 7.15 0.08
C TYR A 336 22.58 7.58 0.58
N LYS A 337 21.55 6.78 0.30
CA LYS A 337 20.19 7.02 0.78
C LYS A 337 20.13 7.07 2.30
N ALA A 338 20.75 6.10 2.97
CA ALA A 338 20.83 6.08 4.43
C ALA A 338 21.62 7.27 5.00
N LEU A 339 22.69 7.71 4.34
CA LEU A 339 23.46 8.87 4.74
C LEU A 339 22.64 10.17 4.60
N SER A 340 21.88 10.29 3.50
CA SER A 340 20.92 11.38 3.29
C SER A 340 19.83 11.37 4.35
N ASP A 341 19.29 10.20 4.69
CA ASP A 341 18.34 10.06 5.80
C ASP A 341 18.91 10.59 7.11
N ILE A 342 20.17 10.29 7.43
CA ILE A 342 20.83 10.81 8.64
C ILE A 342 20.96 12.34 8.58
N GLY A 343 21.35 12.89 7.42
CA GLY A 343 21.49 14.34 7.24
C GLY A 343 22.62 14.98 8.06
N ASP A 344 23.64 14.21 8.45
CA ASP A 344 24.78 14.73 9.22
C ASP A 344 25.64 15.66 8.35
N LYS A 345 25.93 16.86 8.86
CA LYS A 345 26.74 17.87 8.15
C LYS A 345 28.13 17.37 7.77
N ARG A 346 28.69 16.41 8.52
CA ARG A 346 30.00 15.78 8.24
C ARG A 346 29.99 14.88 7.01
N SER A 347 28.83 14.72 6.36
CA SER A 347 28.68 14.00 5.10
C SER A 347 28.62 14.91 3.87
N LEU A 348 28.79 16.23 4.04
CA LEU A 348 28.76 17.21 2.94
C LEU A 348 29.63 16.79 1.76
N THR A 349 30.88 16.38 2.00
CA THR A 349 31.82 15.95 0.95
C THR A 349 31.33 14.73 0.20
N TYR A 350 30.68 13.78 0.88
CA TYR A 350 30.10 12.60 0.25
C TYR A 350 28.93 12.98 -0.65
N PHE A 351 28.05 13.89 -0.22
CA PHE A 351 26.94 14.35 -1.06
C PHE A 351 27.43 15.15 -2.26
N ILE A 352 28.42 16.03 -2.11
CA ILE A 352 29.04 16.73 -3.25
C ILE A 352 29.61 15.72 -4.25
N ALA A 353 30.31 14.67 -3.78
CA ALA A 353 30.79 13.61 -4.67
C ALA A 353 29.63 12.84 -5.33
N GLY A 354 28.57 12.54 -4.58
CA GLY A 354 27.39 11.82 -5.06
C GLY A 354 26.58 12.57 -6.12
N THR A 355 26.62 13.92 -6.15
CA THR A 355 26.03 14.70 -7.26
C THR A 355 26.66 14.43 -8.62
N LYS A 356 27.85 13.82 -8.65
CA LYS A 356 28.60 13.46 -9.87
C LYS A 356 28.58 11.95 -10.15
N ALA A 357 27.72 11.20 -9.45
CA ALA A 357 27.57 9.78 -9.70
C ALA A 357 26.89 9.51 -11.05
N GLU A 358 27.02 8.29 -11.57
CA GLU A 358 26.32 7.87 -12.79
C GLU A 358 24.86 7.47 -12.52
N ASP A 359 24.57 7.01 -11.31
CA ASP A 359 23.24 6.54 -10.90
C ASP A 359 22.34 7.73 -10.52
N PRO A 360 21.23 7.98 -11.25
CA PRO A 360 20.34 9.10 -10.97
C PRO A 360 19.73 9.09 -9.56
N GLU A 361 19.50 7.91 -8.97
CA GLU A 361 18.99 7.81 -7.59
C GLU A 361 20.04 8.33 -6.60
N VAL A 362 21.32 8.00 -6.82
CA VAL A 362 22.44 8.50 -6.00
C VAL A 362 22.57 10.01 -6.12
N ILE A 363 22.42 10.56 -7.32
CA ILE A 363 22.45 12.01 -7.55
C ILE A 363 21.30 12.68 -6.79
N ALA A 364 20.07 12.17 -6.95
CA ALA A 364 18.87 12.73 -6.32
C ALA A 364 18.95 12.72 -4.79
N VAL A 365 19.30 11.59 -4.16
CA VAL A 365 19.45 11.52 -2.69
C VAL A 365 20.62 12.35 -2.19
N SER A 366 21.63 12.60 -3.02
CA SER A 366 22.74 13.49 -2.70
C SER A 366 22.30 14.94 -2.66
N PHE A 367 21.50 15.41 -3.62
CA PHE A 367 20.91 16.76 -3.55
C PHE A 367 19.99 16.94 -2.34
N GLU A 368 19.20 15.92 -1.99
CA GLU A 368 18.41 15.97 -0.76
C GLU A 368 19.32 16.02 0.48
N GLY A 369 20.40 15.24 0.49
CA GLY A 369 21.40 15.18 1.54
C GLY A 369 22.14 16.50 1.75
N LEU A 370 22.53 17.18 0.66
CA LEU A 370 23.11 18.53 0.69
C LEU A 370 22.21 19.49 1.46
N GLY A 371 20.91 19.47 1.19
CA GLY A 371 19.93 20.30 1.87
C GLY A 371 19.87 20.04 3.37
N LYS A 372 19.85 18.76 3.76
CA LYS A 372 19.83 18.35 5.17
C LYS A 372 21.09 18.77 5.94
N THR A 373 22.24 18.92 5.28
CA THR A 373 23.44 19.50 5.92
C THR A 373 23.26 20.98 6.30
N LYS A 374 22.34 21.68 5.62
CA LYS A 374 22.10 23.13 5.73
C LYS A 374 23.35 23.97 5.46
N ASP A 375 24.29 23.43 4.69
CA ASP A 375 25.51 24.13 4.32
C ASP A 375 25.23 25.10 3.16
N PRO A 376 25.68 26.38 3.23
CA PRO A 376 25.48 27.34 2.15
C PRO A 376 26.00 26.88 0.79
N ALA A 377 27.15 26.17 0.74
CA ALA A 377 27.69 25.64 -0.51
C ALA A 377 26.80 24.52 -1.07
N GLY A 378 26.22 23.70 -0.18
CA GLY A 378 25.21 22.71 -0.56
C GLY A 378 23.97 23.36 -1.17
N ARG A 379 23.49 24.48 -0.60
CA ARG A 379 22.35 25.23 -1.14
C ARG A 379 22.63 25.78 -2.53
N GLU A 380 23.80 26.40 -2.72
CA GLU A 380 24.20 26.95 -4.01
C GLU A 380 24.23 25.87 -5.09
N LEU A 381 24.76 24.69 -4.76
CA LEU A 381 24.80 23.55 -5.66
C LEU A 381 23.40 23.03 -6.01
N ILE A 382 22.48 22.97 -5.04
CA ILE A 382 21.07 22.63 -5.27
C ILE A 382 20.43 23.61 -6.27
N LEU A 383 20.62 24.92 -6.09
CA LEU A 383 20.01 25.93 -6.96
C LEU A 383 20.60 25.92 -8.37
N THR A 384 21.92 25.77 -8.49
CA THR A 384 22.63 25.92 -9.78
C THR A 384 22.63 24.65 -10.62
N GLN A 385 22.63 23.47 -9.99
CA GLN A 385 22.71 22.18 -10.70
C GLN A 385 21.47 21.31 -10.49
N GLY A 386 20.95 21.24 -9.27
CA GLY A 386 19.82 20.36 -8.95
C GLY A 386 18.51 20.85 -9.56
N ILE A 387 18.10 22.09 -9.23
CA ILE A 387 16.86 22.72 -9.71
C ILE A 387 16.90 22.97 -11.22
N ALA A 388 18.08 23.20 -11.79
CA ALA A 388 18.29 23.45 -13.21
C ALA A 388 18.44 22.17 -14.06
N SER A 389 18.35 20.99 -13.44
CA SER A 389 18.50 19.70 -14.13
C SER A 389 17.33 19.41 -15.07
N GLU A 390 17.60 18.71 -16.17
CA GLU A 390 16.57 18.18 -17.07
C GLU A 390 15.93 16.88 -16.54
N TYR A 391 16.59 16.20 -15.60
CA TYR A 391 16.11 14.94 -15.06
C TYR A 391 15.15 15.16 -13.89
N VAL A 392 13.90 14.70 -14.06
CA VAL A 392 12.81 14.82 -13.07
C VAL A 392 13.23 14.34 -11.69
N VAL A 393 13.90 13.18 -11.59
CA VAL A 393 14.33 12.60 -10.31
C VAL A 393 15.32 13.52 -9.55
N ILE A 394 16.21 14.20 -10.28
CA ILE A 394 17.21 15.12 -9.72
C ILE A 394 16.51 16.39 -9.22
N VAL A 395 15.61 16.96 -10.02
CA VAL A 395 14.81 18.14 -9.62
C VAL A 395 14.01 17.83 -8.35
N SER A 396 13.38 16.65 -8.28
CA SER A 396 12.64 16.20 -7.10
C SER A 396 13.51 16.10 -5.84
N GLY A 397 14.71 15.52 -5.94
CA GLY A 397 15.68 15.48 -4.84
C GLY A 397 16.16 16.89 -4.43
N ALA A 398 16.38 17.76 -5.40
CA ALA A 398 16.80 19.14 -5.21
C ALA A 398 15.73 20.00 -4.51
N LEU A 399 14.46 19.87 -4.88
CA LEU A 399 13.33 20.56 -4.23
C LEU A 399 13.24 20.18 -2.74
N ARG A 400 13.27 18.87 -2.44
CA ARG A 400 13.27 18.35 -1.06
C ARG A 400 14.49 18.85 -0.29
N GLY A 401 15.67 18.85 -0.91
CA GLY A 401 16.90 19.38 -0.33
C GLY A 401 16.79 20.86 0.02
N LEU A 402 16.38 21.69 -0.94
CA LEU A 402 16.26 23.14 -0.76
C LEU A 402 15.38 23.49 0.44
N ALA A 403 14.27 22.76 0.62
CA ALA A 403 13.32 22.96 1.72
C ALA A 403 13.93 22.84 3.13
N TYR A 404 15.06 22.15 3.31
CA TYR A 404 15.72 22.04 4.61
C TYR A 404 16.45 23.31 5.06
N HIS A 405 16.73 24.26 4.16
CA HIS A 405 17.35 25.54 4.49
C HIS A 405 16.42 26.52 5.21
N LYS A 406 15.10 26.36 5.04
CA LYS A 406 14.07 27.20 5.72
C LYS A 406 14.17 28.69 5.40
N LEU A 407 14.54 29.03 4.17
CA LEU A 407 14.59 30.43 3.72
C LEU A 407 13.28 30.78 3.01
N ASP A 408 12.66 31.88 3.42
CA ASP A 408 11.37 32.32 2.88
C ASP A 408 11.41 32.51 1.35
N ALA A 409 12.56 32.94 0.80
CA ALA A 409 12.76 33.07 -0.64
C ALA A 409 12.63 31.75 -1.43
N ASP A 410 12.82 30.60 -0.78
CA ASP A 410 12.70 29.29 -1.44
C ASP A 410 11.22 28.89 -1.66
N VAL A 411 10.28 29.53 -0.95
CA VAL A 411 8.84 29.22 -1.04
C VAL A 411 8.28 29.53 -2.43
N GLU A 412 8.70 30.65 -3.03
CA GLU A 412 8.29 31.03 -4.39
C GLU A 412 8.77 30.00 -5.42
N ILE A 413 9.96 29.43 -5.22
CA ILE A 413 10.50 28.37 -6.09
C ILE A 413 9.59 27.15 -6.03
N PHE A 414 9.22 26.68 -4.83
CA PHE A 414 8.30 25.53 -4.70
C PHE A 414 6.94 25.81 -5.34
N ALA A 415 6.39 27.00 -5.13
CA ALA A 415 5.12 27.42 -5.71
C ALA A 415 5.14 27.43 -7.25
N LYS A 416 6.28 27.78 -7.86
CA LYS A 416 6.48 27.68 -9.31
C LYS A 416 6.41 26.23 -9.80
N PHE A 417 7.06 25.31 -9.09
CA PHE A 417 7.10 23.89 -9.48
C PHE A 417 5.79 23.14 -9.27
N LEU A 418 4.86 23.64 -8.46
CA LEU A 418 3.47 23.14 -8.41
C LEU A 418 2.74 23.25 -9.76
N LYS A 419 3.17 24.16 -10.65
CA LYS A 419 2.59 24.33 -11.99
C LYS A 419 3.23 23.44 -13.05
N SER A 420 4.13 22.54 -12.66
CA SER A 420 4.80 21.62 -13.58
C SER A 420 3.80 20.67 -14.25
N PRO A 421 3.96 20.34 -15.54
CA PRO A 421 3.17 19.28 -16.17
C PRO A 421 3.52 17.90 -15.58
N GLU A 422 4.75 17.72 -15.12
CA GLU A 422 5.24 16.46 -14.54
C GLU A 422 4.67 16.24 -13.14
N GLN A 423 3.96 15.13 -12.96
CA GLN A 423 3.31 14.78 -11.70
C GLN A 423 4.33 14.63 -10.56
N GLU A 424 5.45 13.95 -10.80
CA GLU A 424 6.51 13.72 -9.80
C GLU A 424 7.11 15.04 -9.27
N ILE A 425 7.22 16.07 -10.13
CA ILE A 425 7.73 17.39 -9.74
C ILE A 425 6.72 18.12 -8.83
N LYS A 426 5.43 18.03 -9.14
CA LYS A 426 4.38 18.62 -8.29
C LYS A 426 4.37 17.97 -6.91
N GLU A 427 4.46 16.65 -6.86
CA GLU A 427 4.55 15.87 -5.63
C GLU A 427 5.79 16.28 -4.81
N ALA A 428 6.96 16.39 -5.44
CA ALA A 428 8.17 16.88 -4.78
C ALA A 428 8.05 18.33 -4.29
N ALA A 429 7.34 19.20 -5.01
CA ALA A 429 7.07 20.57 -4.57
C ALA A 429 6.13 20.63 -3.35
N ILE A 430 5.11 19.76 -3.28
CA ILE A 430 4.23 19.61 -2.11
C ILE A 430 5.06 19.15 -0.90
N GLU A 431 5.89 18.11 -1.08
CA GLU A 431 6.78 17.63 -0.03
C GLU A 431 7.75 18.73 0.43
N ALA A 432 8.33 19.49 -0.50
CA ALA A 432 9.22 20.60 -0.20
C ALA A 432 8.52 21.69 0.62
N LEU A 433 7.29 22.07 0.27
CA LEU A 433 6.49 23.02 1.06
C LEU A 433 6.21 22.50 2.48
N ALA A 434 5.91 21.22 2.63
CA ALA A 434 5.62 20.63 3.94
C ALA A 434 6.86 20.49 4.80
N ILE A 435 7.98 20.05 4.20
CA ILE A 435 9.29 20.06 4.82
C ILE A 435 9.59 21.49 5.26
N HIS A 436 9.57 22.49 4.35
CA HIS A 436 9.83 23.91 4.63
C HIS A 436 9.03 24.37 5.84
N GLY A 437 7.72 24.18 5.79
CA GLY A 437 6.86 24.23 6.97
C GLY A 437 6.63 25.62 7.56
N SER A 438 7.02 26.68 6.84
CA SER A 438 6.64 28.05 7.19
C SER A 438 5.13 28.21 7.03
N ARG A 439 4.59 29.26 7.67
CA ARG A 439 3.18 29.64 7.54
C ARG A 439 2.77 29.76 6.07
N GLU A 440 3.57 30.45 5.27
CA GLU A 440 3.29 30.64 3.85
C GLU A 440 3.29 29.30 3.09
N SER A 441 4.26 28.41 3.35
CA SER A 441 4.27 27.10 2.71
C SER A 441 3.02 26.28 3.06
N LEU A 442 2.59 26.29 4.32
CA LEU A 442 1.37 25.61 4.75
C LEU A 442 0.12 26.23 4.13
N ARG A 443 0.06 27.55 3.95
CA ARG A 443 -1.04 28.23 3.25
C ARG A 443 -1.12 27.86 1.77
N ILE A 444 0.03 27.70 1.11
CA ILE A 444 0.07 27.19 -0.26
C ILE A 444 -0.44 25.75 -0.30
N LEU A 445 -0.06 24.90 0.63
CA LEU A 445 -0.57 23.52 0.72
C LEU A 445 -2.08 23.46 1.01
N GLU A 446 -2.59 24.33 1.87
CA GLU A 446 -4.04 24.47 2.09
C GLU A 446 -4.76 24.77 0.77
N ARG A 447 -4.23 25.72 -0.01
CA ARG A 447 -4.79 26.07 -1.32
C ARG A 447 -4.75 24.90 -2.30
N VAL A 448 -3.60 24.21 -2.39
CA VAL A 448 -3.47 23.00 -3.24
C VAL A 448 -4.51 21.96 -2.86
N ALA A 449 -4.72 21.73 -1.56
CA ALA A 449 -5.70 20.76 -1.09
C ALA A 449 -7.14 21.12 -1.50
N THR A 450 -7.47 22.41 -1.60
CA THR A 450 -8.81 22.88 -1.99
C THR A 450 -9.00 23.03 -3.49
N GLU A 451 -7.94 23.36 -4.24
CA GLU A 451 -8.02 23.67 -5.68
C GLU A 451 -7.71 22.46 -6.58
N GLU A 452 -6.93 21.49 -6.10
CA GLU A 452 -6.50 20.32 -6.88
C GLU A 452 -6.97 18.99 -6.25
N PRO A 453 -8.15 18.46 -6.65
CA PRO A 453 -8.74 17.25 -6.04
C PRO A 453 -7.84 16.00 -6.06
N THR A 454 -6.97 15.88 -7.06
CA THR A 454 -6.04 14.75 -7.20
C THR A 454 -4.92 14.79 -6.16
N LEU A 455 -4.54 15.99 -5.70
CA LEU A 455 -3.45 16.20 -4.75
C LEU A 455 -3.95 16.43 -3.32
N THR A 456 -5.26 16.55 -3.09
CA THR A 456 -5.85 16.82 -1.77
C THR A 456 -5.39 15.86 -0.68
N MET A 457 -5.44 14.54 -0.93
CA MET A 457 -4.96 13.55 0.05
C MET A 457 -3.49 13.74 0.38
N MET A 458 -2.66 13.98 -0.63
CA MET A 458 -1.22 14.17 -0.46
C MET A 458 -0.93 15.43 0.34
N ALA A 459 -1.57 16.55 0.00
CA ALA A 459 -1.40 17.81 0.73
C ALA A 459 -1.80 17.65 2.21
N ILE A 460 -2.93 16.98 2.51
CA ILE A 460 -3.33 16.68 3.89
C ILE A 460 -2.27 15.83 4.60
N ASP A 461 -1.77 14.77 3.94
CA ASP A 461 -0.78 13.86 4.51
C ASP A 461 0.56 14.56 4.75
N GLU A 462 1.02 15.41 3.84
CA GLU A 462 2.26 16.16 3.99
C GLU A 462 2.15 17.24 5.08
N ILE A 463 1.04 17.99 5.12
CA ILE A 463 0.74 18.88 6.26
C ILE A 463 0.79 18.08 7.56
N SER A 464 0.21 16.86 7.57
CA SER A 464 0.15 15.98 8.75
C SER A 464 1.51 15.52 9.27
N LYS A 465 2.57 15.53 8.46
CA LYS A 465 3.94 15.20 8.91
C LYS A 465 4.62 16.34 9.68
N ASN A 466 4.20 17.59 9.49
CA ASN A 466 4.83 18.75 10.11
C ASN A 466 4.34 19.00 11.55
N PRO A 467 5.13 18.75 12.62
CA PRO A 467 4.64 18.77 14.00
C PRO A 467 4.27 20.16 14.55
N SER A 468 4.42 21.24 13.77
CA SER A 468 4.12 22.60 14.21
C SER A 468 2.63 22.81 14.54
N LEU A 469 2.38 23.77 15.43
CA LEU A 469 1.02 24.25 15.72
C LEU A 469 0.37 24.87 14.48
N SER A 470 1.16 25.49 13.60
CA SER A 470 0.71 26.01 12.30
C SER A 470 0.09 24.94 11.42
N ALA A 471 0.70 23.76 11.35
CA ALA A 471 0.13 22.64 10.60
C ALA A 471 -1.15 22.10 11.24
N THR A 472 -1.27 22.14 12.57
CA THR A 472 -2.54 21.83 13.25
C THR A 472 -3.63 22.84 12.89
N PHE A 473 -3.31 24.14 12.86
CA PHE A 473 -4.25 25.17 12.42
C PHE A 473 -4.66 24.98 10.96
N ALA A 474 -3.71 24.61 10.08
CA ALA A 474 -3.99 24.31 8.68
C ALA A 474 -4.97 23.14 8.53
N LEU A 475 -4.75 22.04 9.27
CA LEU A 475 -5.65 20.88 9.27
C LEU A 475 -7.06 21.25 9.76
N ILE A 476 -7.18 22.08 10.81
CA ILE A 476 -8.49 22.53 11.29
C ILE A 476 -9.20 23.36 10.22
N ARG A 477 -8.51 24.32 9.57
CA ARG A 477 -9.09 25.09 8.47
C ARG A 477 -9.53 24.22 7.31
N LEU A 478 -8.71 23.23 6.94
CA LEU A 478 -9.05 22.28 5.89
C LEU A 478 -10.29 21.47 6.25
N ASN A 479 -10.41 21.02 7.50
CA ASN A 479 -11.59 20.29 7.97
C ASN A 479 -12.88 21.13 7.88
N GLU A 480 -12.79 22.44 8.10
CA GLU A 480 -13.93 23.35 7.93
C GLU A 480 -14.23 23.65 6.46
N SER A 481 -13.22 23.63 5.59
CA SER A 481 -13.39 23.93 4.16
C SER A 481 -13.83 22.74 3.31
N LEU A 482 -13.40 21.52 3.67
CA LEU A 482 -13.62 20.30 2.89
C LEU A 482 -14.82 19.54 3.46
N THR A 483 -15.81 19.26 2.61
CA THR A 483 -17.04 18.58 3.02
C THR A 483 -17.03 17.07 2.77
N ASP A 484 -16.02 16.55 2.06
CA ASP A 484 -15.90 15.12 1.76
C ASP A 484 -15.55 14.33 3.03
N GLU A 485 -16.34 13.29 3.33
CA GLU A 485 -16.15 12.40 4.47
C GLU A 485 -14.77 11.74 4.47
N LYS A 486 -14.22 11.42 3.29
CA LYS A 486 -12.90 10.82 3.15
C LYS A 486 -11.80 11.74 3.68
N PHE A 487 -11.82 13.01 3.30
CA PHE A 487 -10.81 13.99 3.71
C PHE A 487 -10.96 14.38 5.18
N THR A 488 -12.18 14.62 5.64
CA THR A 488 -12.44 14.95 7.05
C THR A 488 -12.04 13.80 7.99
N LYS A 489 -12.31 12.54 7.62
CA LYS A 489 -11.81 11.36 8.37
C LYS A 489 -10.29 11.35 8.44
N ARG A 490 -9.61 11.58 7.31
CA ARG A 490 -8.14 11.59 7.26
C ARG A 490 -7.54 12.71 8.13
N ILE A 491 -8.14 13.90 8.08
CA ILE A 491 -7.73 15.02 8.92
C ILE A 491 -7.96 14.71 10.41
N GLY A 492 -9.09 14.08 10.74
CA GLY A 492 -9.37 13.61 12.11
C GLY A 492 -8.31 12.64 12.62
N GLU A 493 -7.90 11.65 11.80
CA GLU A 493 -6.79 10.74 12.12
C GLU A 493 -5.46 11.49 12.34
N ALA A 494 -5.16 12.47 11.50
CA ALA A 494 -3.96 13.28 11.61
C ALA A 494 -3.93 14.09 12.92
N LEU A 495 -5.03 14.77 13.26
CA LEU A 495 -5.18 15.53 14.51
C LEU A 495 -5.07 14.61 15.74
N LEU A 496 -5.63 13.40 15.67
CA LEU A 496 -5.54 12.39 16.72
C LEU A 496 -4.09 11.95 16.96
N ARG A 497 -3.36 11.59 15.90
CA ARG A 497 -1.95 11.17 15.99
C ARG A 497 -1.06 12.26 16.59
N ARG A 498 -1.39 13.52 16.33
CA ARG A 498 -0.72 14.70 16.88
C ARG A 498 -1.08 15.01 18.32
N LYS A 499 -2.10 14.35 18.89
CA LYS A 499 -2.69 14.69 20.19
C LYS A 499 -3.10 16.16 20.26
N ALA A 500 -3.65 16.69 19.16
CA ALA A 500 -4.06 18.08 19.04
C ALA A 500 -5.35 18.41 19.83
N PHE A 501 -5.60 17.74 20.95
CA PHE A 501 -6.81 17.88 21.74
C PHE A 501 -6.88 19.25 22.40
N GLY A 502 -8.08 19.82 22.46
CA GLY A 502 -8.33 21.12 23.08
C GLY A 502 -9.37 21.94 22.33
N LYS A 503 -9.54 23.18 22.80
CA LYS A 503 -10.44 24.15 22.19
C LYS A 503 -9.65 25.12 21.32
N TYR A 504 -10.18 25.35 20.13
CA TYR A 504 -9.66 26.27 19.13
C TYR A 504 -10.75 27.29 18.81
N ALA A 505 -10.34 28.46 18.35
CA ALA A 505 -11.23 29.51 17.89
C ALA A 505 -11.00 29.73 16.41
N ILE A 506 -12.07 29.85 15.63
CA ILE A 506 -12.04 30.38 14.27
C ILE A 506 -12.53 31.83 14.28
N ILE A 507 -11.76 32.73 13.66
CA ILE A 507 -12.13 34.14 13.57
C ILE A 507 -13.21 34.31 12.50
N LEU A 508 -14.32 34.96 12.85
CA LEU A 508 -15.48 35.15 11.94
C LEU A 508 -15.48 36.52 11.26
N ILE A 509 -14.84 37.50 11.87
CA ILE A 509 -14.78 38.87 11.38
C ILE A 509 -13.72 39.05 10.31
N GLU A 510 -13.94 40.01 9.40
CA GLU A 510 -13.01 40.28 8.30
C GLU A 510 -11.66 40.77 8.82
N ASP A 511 -11.68 41.81 9.66
CA ASP A 511 -10.49 42.53 10.07
C ASP A 511 -10.63 43.09 11.50
N ASP A 512 -9.70 42.74 12.39
CA ASP A 512 -9.51 43.36 13.71
C ASP A 512 -8.10 43.03 14.23
N TYR A 513 -7.87 43.21 15.53
CA TYR A 513 -6.61 42.94 16.19
C TYR A 513 -6.79 42.03 17.39
N LEU A 514 -5.81 41.14 17.55
CA LEU A 514 -5.57 40.43 18.79
C LEU A 514 -5.08 41.45 19.82
N ARG A 515 -5.73 41.51 20.99
CA ARG A 515 -5.52 42.57 21.99
C ARG A 515 -4.60 42.12 23.12
N SER A 516 -3.80 43.03 23.68
CA SER A 516 -2.91 42.71 24.81
C SER A 516 -3.68 42.45 26.10
N GLU A 517 -4.84 43.10 26.25
CA GLU A 517 -5.74 42.98 27.39
C GLU A 517 -7.18 42.74 26.91
N PRO A 518 -8.10 42.23 27.75
CA PRO A 518 -9.50 42.01 27.39
C PRO A 518 -10.27 43.34 27.30
N ASN A 519 -9.89 44.17 26.33
CA ASN A 519 -10.40 45.51 26.09
C ASN A 519 -10.09 45.93 24.64
N GLU A 520 -11.10 46.42 23.91
CA GLU A 520 -10.96 46.88 22.53
C GLU A 520 -9.96 48.03 22.34
N ARG A 521 -9.74 48.85 23.38
CA ARG A 521 -8.81 49.97 23.34
C ARG A 521 -7.38 49.61 23.74
N SER A 522 -7.15 48.35 24.14
CA SER A 522 -5.80 47.91 24.50
C SER A 522 -4.92 47.74 23.27
N ILE A 523 -3.62 47.56 23.54
CA ILE A 523 -2.57 47.56 22.53
C ILE A 523 -2.84 46.42 21.53
N PRO A 524 -2.92 46.73 20.22
CA PRO A 524 -3.01 45.69 19.20
C PRO A 524 -1.69 44.93 19.11
N LEU A 525 -1.75 43.61 19.25
CA LEU A 525 -0.58 42.73 19.22
C LEU A 525 -0.34 42.11 17.85
N SER A 526 -1.40 41.81 17.11
CA SER A 526 -1.32 41.19 15.79
C SER A 526 -2.65 41.37 15.07
N TYR A 527 -2.60 41.46 13.75
CA TYR A 527 -3.79 41.51 12.93
C TYR A 527 -4.48 40.15 12.88
N ILE A 528 -5.81 40.13 12.95
CA ILE A 528 -6.63 38.92 12.86
C ILE A 528 -7.56 39.04 11.65
N LYS A 529 -7.66 37.95 10.89
CA LYS A 529 -8.44 37.86 9.65
C LYS A 529 -9.47 36.76 9.75
N ASN A 530 -10.52 36.88 8.94
CA ASN A 530 -11.51 35.82 8.77
C ASN A 530 -10.84 34.46 8.49
N LYS A 531 -11.37 33.41 9.12
CA LYS A 531 -10.90 32.01 9.06
C LYS A 531 -9.51 31.75 9.66
N GLU A 532 -8.88 32.72 10.32
CA GLU A 532 -7.70 32.43 11.13
C GLU A 532 -8.07 31.56 12.34
N ILE A 533 -7.13 30.72 12.77
CA ILE A 533 -7.33 29.80 13.89
C ILE A 533 -6.43 30.19 15.06
N GLY A 534 -7.00 30.18 16.26
CA GLY A 534 -6.27 30.33 17.52
C GLY A 534 -6.49 29.15 18.46
N LEU A 535 -5.47 28.79 19.23
CA LEU A 535 -5.61 27.85 20.35
C LEU A 535 -6.15 28.62 21.57
N ILE A 536 -7.29 28.21 22.13
CA ILE A 536 -7.88 28.85 23.30
C ILE A 536 -7.09 28.43 24.55
N LEU A 537 -6.72 29.42 25.36
CA LEU A 537 -5.98 29.22 26.61
C LEU A 537 -6.84 29.48 27.85
N SER A 538 -7.62 30.55 27.84
CA SER A 538 -8.46 30.96 28.97
C SER A 538 -9.58 31.90 28.53
N GLU A 539 -10.49 32.22 29.46
CA GLU A 539 -11.54 33.22 29.30
C GLU A 539 -11.58 34.17 30.49
N THR A 540 -12.15 35.36 30.30
CA THR A 540 -12.35 36.31 31.41
C THR A 540 -13.41 35.83 32.38
N LYS A 541 -13.21 36.11 33.68
CA LYS A 541 -14.21 35.82 34.72
C LYS A 541 -15.44 36.72 34.65
N LYS A 542 -15.31 37.90 34.06
CA LYS A 542 -16.35 38.91 33.90
C LYS A 542 -16.68 39.09 32.43
N GLU A 543 -17.90 39.56 32.18
CA GLU A 543 -18.38 39.99 30.87
C GLU A 543 -18.10 41.47 30.65
N PHE A 544 -18.04 41.87 29.38
CA PHE A 544 -17.72 43.19 28.89
C PHE A 544 -18.75 43.60 27.85
N ALA A 545 -19.24 44.83 27.95
CA ALA A 545 -20.11 45.42 26.94
C ALA A 545 -19.26 46.07 25.85
N VAL A 546 -19.39 45.57 24.62
CA VAL A 546 -18.58 45.96 23.47
C VAL A 546 -19.51 46.35 22.33
N ARG A 547 -19.17 47.43 21.62
CA ARG A 547 -19.96 47.89 20.48
C ARG A 547 -19.56 47.12 19.22
N ILE A 548 -20.50 46.43 18.59
CA ILE A 548 -20.30 45.72 17.32
C ILE A 548 -21.32 46.27 16.32
N GLY A 549 -20.84 47.08 15.37
CA GLY A 549 -21.73 47.81 14.46
C GLY A 549 -22.61 48.80 15.21
N GLU A 550 -23.92 48.67 15.05
CA GLU A 550 -24.90 49.53 15.74
C GLU A 550 -25.26 49.04 17.14
N ASP A 551 -24.98 47.77 17.46
CA ASP A 551 -25.40 47.11 18.69
C ASP A 551 -24.32 47.14 19.78
N ILE A 552 -24.77 47.03 21.04
CA ILE A 552 -23.90 46.78 22.20
C ILE A 552 -24.12 45.34 22.64
N VAL A 553 -23.10 44.51 22.47
CA VAL A 553 -23.12 43.09 22.82
C VAL A 553 -22.33 42.90 24.11
N THR A 554 -22.87 42.13 25.05
CA THR A 554 -22.22 41.84 26.34
C THR A 554 -21.78 40.37 26.37
N ASP A 555 -20.48 40.13 26.49
CA ASP A 555 -19.91 38.78 26.52
C ASP A 555 -18.48 38.78 27.10
N LYS A 556 -17.81 37.64 27.14
CA LYS A 556 -16.44 37.48 27.64
C LYS A 556 -15.39 37.75 26.57
N TYR A 557 -14.16 37.98 27.02
CA TYR A 557 -12.99 37.89 26.17
C TYR A 557 -12.34 36.52 26.32
N ILE A 558 -11.89 35.97 25.19
CA ILE A 558 -11.18 34.71 25.10
C ILE A 558 -9.72 34.98 24.81
N GLN A 559 -8.86 34.43 25.66
CA GLN A 559 -7.43 34.45 25.44
C GLN A 559 -7.05 33.31 24.52
N MET A 560 -6.33 33.62 23.45
CA MET A 560 -5.90 32.64 22.47
C MET A 560 -4.48 32.89 22.00
N LYS A 561 -3.82 31.80 21.61
CA LYS A 561 -2.50 31.79 20.98
C LYS A 561 -2.68 31.58 19.47
N MET A 562 -2.19 32.53 18.68
CA MET A 562 -2.36 32.54 17.22
C MET A 562 -1.03 32.81 16.51
N GLU A 563 -0.99 32.56 15.20
CA GLU A 563 0.14 32.95 14.36
C GLU A 563 0.25 34.47 14.29
N SER A 564 1.46 35.00 14.46
CA SER A 564 1.68 36.43 14.29
C SER A 564 1.61 36.78 12.80
N THR A 565 0.87 37.84 12.47
CA THR A 565 0.81 38.44 11.13
C THR A 565 1.78 39.61 10.98
N LEU A 566 2.50 39.99 12.03
CA LEU A 566 3.45 41.10 11.98
C LEU A 566 4.77 40.65 11.30
N PRO A 567 5.21 41.33 10.22
CA PRO A 567 6.50 41.06 9.60
C PRO A 567 7.65 41.23 10.62
N GLY A 568 8.56 40.25 10.69
CA GLY A 568 9.72 40.31 11.58
C GLY A 568 9.42 40.12 13.08
N ALA A 569 8.23 39.63 13.44
CA ALA A 569 7.91 39.32 14.84
C ALA A 569 8.94 38.35 15.44
N ARG A 570 9.41 38.65 16.67
CA ARG A 570 10.39 37.81 17.40
C ARG A 570 9.88 36.38 17.68
N SER A 571 8.56 36.18 17.66
CA SER A 571 7.91 34.90 17.86
C SER A 571 6.90 34.67 16.75
N ALA A 572 6.92 33.46 16.17
CA ALA A 572 5.93 33.03 15.18
C ALA A 572 4.50 33.00 15.74
N PHE A 573 4.35 32.94 17.06
CA PHE A 573 3.06 32.95 17.74
C PHE A 573 2.96 34.09 18.75
N VAL A 574 1.75 34.63 18.88
CA VAL A 574 1.39 35.67 19.83
C VAL A 574 0.16 35.23 20.63
N THR A 575 0.12 35.63 21.90
CA THR A 575 -1.03 35.37 22.77
C THR A 575 -1.71 36.68 23.08
N GLY A 576 -3.03 36.72 22.97
CA GLY A 576 -3.82 37.89 23.32
C GLY A 576 -5.30 37.56 23.40
N TRP A 577 -6.11 38.60 23.48
CA TRP A 577 -7.54 38.52 23.76
C TRP A 577 -8.37 38.91 22.54
N VAL A 578 -9.44 38.16 22.30
CA VAL A 578 -10.48 38.46 21.30
C VAL A 578 -11.83 38.36 21.99
N PHE A 579 -12.76 39.24 21.62
CA PHE A 579 -14.11 39.24 22.17
C PHE A 579 -14.91 38.05 21.62
N TYR A 580 -15.61 37.29 22.47
CA TYR A 580 -16.22 36.00 22.13
C TYR A 580 -17.16 36.05 20.90
N PRO A 581 -18.06 37.04 20.75
CA PRO A 581 -18.92 37.17 19.56
C PRO A 581 -18.20 37.32 18.22
N LYS A 582 -16.89 37.56 18.20
CA LYS A 582 -16.07 37.68 16.98
C LYS A 582 -15.49 36.34 16.52
N ILE A 583 -15.76 35.25 17.24
CA ILE A 583 -15.18 33.93 17.00
C ILE A 583 -16.24 32.82 17.08
N ASP A 584 -15.92 31.65 16.52
CA ASP A 584 -16.60 30.40 16.81
C ASP A 584 -15.62 29.39 17.43
N ILE A 585 -16.09 28.49 18.29
CA ILE A 585 -15.25 27.54 19.02
C ILE A 585 -15.32 26.15 18.38
N ILE A 586 -14.15 25.63 18.05
CA ILE A 586 -13.93 24.29 17.54
C ILE A 586 -13.28 23.45 18.65
N GLU A 587 -13.87 22.30 18.97
CA GLU A 587 -13.31 21.38 19.97
C GLU A 587 -12.79 20.11 19.32
N VAL A 588 -11.49 19.84 19.52
CA VAL A 588 -10.85 18.57 19.14
C VAL A 588 -10.84 17.66 20.36
N LYS A 589 -11.76 16.69 20.39
CA LYS A 589 -11.92 15.77 21.52
C LYS A 589 -11.01 14.55 21.42
N GLN A 590 -10.64 14.01 22.58
CA GLN A 590 -10.01 12.70 22.68
C GLN A 590 -11.06 11.60 22.49
N LEU A 591 -10.74 10.58 21.69
CA LEU A 591 -11.55 9.36 21.61
C LEU A 591 -11.68 8.74 23.01
N GLY A 592 -12.91 8.67 23.52
CA GLY A 592 -13.24 8.00 24.79
C GLY A 592 -13.21 8.86 26.07
N SER A 593 -13.03 10.19 26.01
CA SER A 593 -13.06 11.03 27.23
C SER A 593 -14.48 11.33 27.74
N ASP A 594 -15.47 11.33 26.84
CA ASP A 594 -16.88 11.33 27.21
C ASP A 594 -17.45 10.04 26.63
N GLY A 595 -17.75 9.05 27.48
CA GLY A 595 -18.17 7.70 27.08
C GLY A 595 -19.45 7.60 26.24
N ASN A 596 -19.96 8.70 25.63
CA ASN A 596 -20.98 8.64 24.60
C ASN A 596 -21.20 9.91 23.74
N SER A 597 -20.32 10.92 23.72
CA SER A 597 -20.63 12.16 22.96
C SER A 597 -19.41 12.91 22.43
N GLY A 598 -18.81 12.37 21.36
CA GLY A 598 -18.02 13.16 20.41
C GLY A 598 -18.79 13.29 19.10
N LYS A 599 -18.53 14.33 18.30
CA LYS A 599 -19.01 14.47 16.90
C LYS A 599 -18.59 13.31 15.96
N TYR A 600 -17.98 12.26 16.51
CA TYR A 600 -17.49 11.04 15.86
C TYR A 600 -17.86 9.74 16.62
N SER A 601 -18.92 9.72 17.44
CA SER A 601 -19.25 8.53 18.24
C SER A 601 -20.46 7.69 17.79
N GLN A 602 -21.18 7.99 16.70
CA GLN A 602 -22.25 7.10 16.24
C GLN A 602 -22.37 6.99 14.71
N LEU A 603 -21.83 5.89 14.16
CA LEU A 603 -22.31 5.29 12.91
C LEU A 603 -23.72 4.71 13.17
N LYS A 604 -24.74 5.45 12.68
CA LYS A 604 -26.19 5.14 12.54
C LYS A 604 -26.94 4.76 13.85
N LYS A 605 -28.06 5.36 14.24
CA LYS A 605 -29.28 5.70 13.47
C LYS A 605 -30.06 6.83 14.16
N GLY A 606 -30.52 7.82 13.40
CA GLY A 606 -31.59 8.74 13.86
C GLY A 606 -31.47 10.16 13.33
N LYS A 607 -32.15 10.42 12.20
CA LYS A 607 -32.57 11.70 11.60
C LYS A 607 -31.74 12.97 11.93
N HIS A 608 -30.99 13.39 10.91
CA HIS A 608 -30.26 14.65 10.78
C HIS A 608 -31.03 15.90 11.23
N LYS A 609 -30.33 16.80 11.92
CA LYS A 609 -30.53 18.25 11.86
C LYS A 609 -29.18 18.90 11.55
N ASN A 610 -28.95 19.20 10.28
CA ASN A 610 -27.90 20.10 9.85
C ASN A 610 -28.37 21.54 10.14
N LEU A 611 -27.55 22.34 10.84
CA LEU A 611 -27.80 23.76 11.09
C LEU A 611 -26.94 24.61 10.14
N PHE A 612 -27.28 24.66 8.85
CA PHE A 612 -26.87 25.75 7.95
C PHE A 612 -27.86 25.85 6.77
N ASN A 613 -29.08 26.35 7.02
CA ASN A 613 -29.57 27.58 6.36
C ASN A 613 -30.95 28.02 6.89
N PRO A 614 -31.29 29.32 6.77
CA PRO A 614 -32.40 29.99 7.45
C PRO A 614 -33.66 30.08 6.59
N ILE A 615 -34.87 29.97 7.17
CA ILE A 615 -36.11 30.54 6.60
C ILE A 615 -37.04 30.99 7.74
N GLU A 616 -37.24 32.30 7.78
CA GLU A 616 -38.40 33.14 8.14
C GLU A 616 -39.25 32.89 9.39
N GLU A 617 -39.47 34.00 10.09
CA GLU A 617 -40.49 34.23 11.12
C GLU A 617 -41.88 33.75 10.68
N ILE A 618 -42.55 32.94 11.51
CA ILE A 618 -44.00 33.03 11.64
C ILE A 618 -44.36 33.05 13.13
N LYS A 619 -45.13 34.08 13.48
CA LYS A 619 -45.53 34.50 14.83
C LYS A 619 -46.33 33.45 15.60
N VAL A 620 -46.15 33.53 16.91
CA VAL A 620 -46.89 32.99 18.07
C VAL A 620 -48.41 32.84 17.85
N PRO A 621 -49.06 31.90 18.56
CA PRO A 621 -49.87 32.38 19.69
C PRO A 621 -49.57 31.65 21.01
N ARG A 622 -49.59 32.45 22.09
CA ARG A 622 -49.61 31.99 23.47
C ARG A 622 -50.99 31.44 23.83
N LYS A 623 -51.00 30.67 24.93
CA LYS A 623 -52.08 30.10 25.75
C LYS A 623 -52.33 28.63 25.48
N GLU A 624 -52.46 27.78 26.49
CA GLU A 624 -52.87 28.03 27.89
C GLU A 624 -51.81 27.72 28.95
#